data_AF-A0A132A8A2-F1
#
_entry.id   AF-A0A132A8A2-F1
#
_cell.length_a   1.000
_cell.length_b   1.000
_cell.length_c   1.000
_cell.angle_alpha   90.00
_cell.angle_beta   90.00
_cell.angle_gamma   90.00
#
_symmetry.space_group_name_H-M   'P 1'
#
loop_
_entity.id
_entity.type
_entity.pdbx_description
1 polymer ?
#
loop_
_entity_poly.entity_id
_entity_poly.type
_entity_poly.pdbx_seq_one_letter_code
_entity_poly.pdbx_strand_id
1 'polypeptide(L)'
;MNKIALSLASSPSFFTRLEMIKIRNATFLRAMNISIALVSGRIILFAMLVVYVIEGNTLNSDKVFVVMSIVNTIRHTMTWLFPNSIAIFSELLVSCKRIQTYLLLDEIEHQTLIYRRDRKPAMNENELAILIDQVDAVWTKN
;
A
#
# COMPACT_ATOMS: atom_id res chain seq x y z
N MET A 1 -29.36 13.46 29.11
CA MET A 1 -28.48 13.20 27.95
C MET A 1 -28.31 11.70 27.84
N ASN A 2 -29.12 11.10 26.97
CA ASN A 2 -29.71 9.78 27.24
C ASN A 2 -28.93 8.62 26.61
N LYS A 3 -29.02 7.46 27.28
CA LYS A 3 -28.56 6.14 26.79
C LYS A 3 -29.03 5.79 25.36
N ILE A 4 -30.12 6.42 24.91
CA ILE A 4 -30.65 6.30 23.54
C ILE A 4 -29.68 6.91 22.50
N ALA A 5 -29.03 8.04 22.81
CA ALA A 5 -28.06 8.65 21.91
C ALA A 5 -26.76 7.81 21.79
N LEU A 6 -26.35 7.15 22.88
CA LEU A 6 -25.23 6.19 22.87
C LEU A 6 -25.57 4.91 22.10
N SER A 7 -26.80 4.40 22.20
CA SER A 7 -27.27 3.23 21.46
C SER A 7 -27.38 3.49 19.94
N LEU A 8 -27.88 4.67 19.54
CA LEU A 8 -27.89 5.08 18.13
C LEU A 8 -26.48 5.31 17.56
N ALA A 9 -25.53 5.78 18.38
CA ALA A 9 -24.14 5.95 17.96
C ALA A 9 -23.41 4.61 17.71
N SER A 10 -23.84 3.51 18.34
CA SER A 10 -23.33 2.15 18.06
C SER A 10 -24.02 1.45 16.89
N SER A 11 -25.02 2.08 16.26
CA SER A 11 -25.72 1.49 15.10
C SER A 11 -24.79 1.44 13.87
N PRO A 12 -24.77 0.35 13.09
CA PRO A 12 -24.02 0.27 11.84
C PRO A 12 -24.30 1.44 10.88
N SER A 13 -25.52 1.97 10.91
CA SER A 13 -25.96 3.11 10.09
C SER A 13 -25.24 4.43 10.43
N PHE A 14 -24.74 4.59 11.66
CA PHE A 14 -23.97 5.76 12.07
C PHE A 14 -22.56 5.72 11.48
N PHE A 15 -21.90 4.55 11.56
CA PHE A 15 -20.56 4.36 11.01
C PHE A 15 -20.53 4.51 9.48
N THR A 16 -21.50 3.95 8.76
CA THR A 16 -21.57 4.09 7.30
C THR A 16 -21.78 5.53 6.84
N ARG A 17 -22.53 6.34 7.61
CA ARG A 17 -22.67 7.77 7.33
C ARG A 17 -21.37 8.53 7.55
N LEU A 18 -20.65 8.26 8.63
CA LEU A 18 -19.34 8.89 8.88
C LEU A 18 -18.31 8.49 7.82
N GLU A 19 -18.31 7.23 7.41
CA GLU A 19 -17.46 6.73 6.33
C GLU A 19 -17.78 7.43 5.00
N MET A 20 -19.05 7.51 4.61
CA MET A 20 -19.47 8.22 3.38
C MET A 20 -19.06 9.69 3.38
N ILE A 21 -19.13 10.40 4.51
CA ILE A 21 -18.69 11.79 4.61
C ILE A 21 -17.17 11.89 4.34
N LYS A 22 -16.37 11.01 4.95
CA LYS A 22 -14.92 10.97 4.72
C LYS A 22 -14.58 10.63 3.27
N ILE A 23 -15.24 9.62 2.69
CA ILE A 23 -15.07 9.23 1.29
C ILE A 23 -15.39 10.41 0.38
N ARG A 24 -16.53 11.08 0.59
CA ARG A 24 -16.95 12.23 -0.23
C ARG A 24 -15.96 13.39 -0.15
N ASN A 25 -15.46 13.71 1.04
CA ASN A 25 -14.48 14.77 1.19
C ASN A 25 -13.16 14.38 0.50
N ALA A 26 -12.69 13.14 0.67
CA ALA A 26 -11.49 12.66 0.01
C ALA A 26 -11.62 12.66 -1.52
N THR A 27 -12.78 12.23 -2.05
CA THR A 27 -13.03 12.25 -3.50
C THR A 27 -13.16 13.67 -4.04
N PHE A 28 -13.72 14.61 -3.28
CA PHE A 28 -13.76 16.02 -3.66
C PHE A 28 -12.34 16.62 -3.77
N LEU A 29 -11.48 16.42 -2.77
CA LEU A 29 -10.10 16.90 -2.83
C LEU A 29 -9.34 16.25 -3.99
N ARG A 30 -9.55 14.95 -4.23
CA ARG A 30 -8.93 14.23 -5.34
C ARG A 30 -9.39 14.77 -6.69
N ALA A 31 -10.69 15.02 -6.86
CA ALA A 31 -11.25 15.59 -8.08
C ALA A 31 -10.71 17.00 -8.33
N MET A 32 -10.64 17.84 -7.29
CA MET A 32 -10.07 19.18 -7.38
C MET A 32 -8.59 19.15 -7.82
N ASN A 33 -7.80 18.24 -7.25
CA ASN A 33 -6.39 18.06 -7.64
C ASN A 33 -6.26 17.68 -9.13
N ILE A 34 -7.06 16.71 -9.60
CA ILE A 34 -7.07 16.31 -11.01
C ILE A 34 -7.45 17.49 -11.92
N SER A 35 -8.49 18.25 -11.57
CA SER A 35 -8.92 19.42 -12.34
C SER A 35 -7.81 20.48 -12.45
N ILE A 36 -7.11 20.77 -11.35
CA ILE A 36 -5.97 21.71 -11.36
C ILE A 36 -4.84 21.18 -12.25
N ALA A 37 -4.53 19.88 -12.16
CA ALA A 37 -3.51 19.26 -12.98
C ALA A 37 -3.84 19.25 -14.49
N LEU A 38 -5.11 19.21 -14.86
CA LEU A 38 -5.55 19.32 -16.26
C LEU A 38 -5.31 20.72 -16.83
N VAL A 39 -5.60 21.75 -16.04
CA VAL A 39 -5.45 23.16 -16.47
C VAL A 39 -3.98 23.62 -16.42
N SER A 40 -3.20 23.14 -15.46
CA SER A 40 -1.79 23.52 -15.26
C SER A 40 -0.95 23.31 -16.52
N GLY A 41 -1.22 22.26 -17.29
CA GLY A 41 -0.53 21.97 -18.54
C GLY A 41 -0.68 23.07 -19.59
N ARG A 42 -1.84 23.71 -19.67
CA ARG A 42 -2.10 24.84 -20.58
C ARG A 42 -1.44 26.12 -20.08
N ILE A 43 -1.44 26.33 -18.76
CA ILE A 43 -0.81 27.49 -18.11
C ILE A 43 0.71 27.45 -18.32
N ILE A 44 1.36 26.30 -18.12
CA ILE A 44 2.80 26.13 -18.31
C ILE A 44 3.19 26.44 -19.76
N LEU A 45 2.44 25.88 -20.72
CA LEU A 45 2.70 26.13 -22.13
C LEU A 45 2.53 27.61 -22.49
N PHE A 46 1.47 28.25 -22.00
CA PHE A 46 1.25 29.68 -22.20
C PHE A 46 2.40 30.51 -21.62
N ALA A 47 2.82 30.22 -20.39
CA ALA A 47 3.95 30.91 -19.76
C ALA A 47 5.25 30.77 -20.56
N MET A 48 5.57 29.57 -21.06
CA MET A 48 6.74 29.36 -21.91
C MET A 48 6.70 30.18 -23.20
N LEU A 49 5.55 30.23 -23.87
CA LEU A 49 5.38 31.03 -25.09
C LEU A 49 5.47 32.54 -24.81
N VAL A 50 4.90 33.00 -23.70
CA VAL A 50 4.99 34.41 -23.27
C VAL A 50 6.45 34.80 -23.01
N VAL A 51 7.20 33.99 -22.26
CA VAL A 51 8.63 34.24 -22.00
C VAL A 51 9.42 34.31 -23.30
N TYR A 52 9.16 33.39 -24.23
CA TYR A 52 9.84 33.35 -25.52
C TYR A 52 9.58 34.61 -26.38
N VAL A 53 8.38 35.19 -26.32
CA VAL A 53 8.04 36.46 -26.99
C VAL A 53 8.71 37.64 -26.32
N ILE A 54 8.75 37.68 -24.99
CA ILE A 54 9.39 38.76 -24.22
C ILE A 54 10.88 38.85 -24.54
N GLU A 55 11.53 37.71 -24.81
CA GLU A 55 12.92 37.62 -25.23
C GLU A 55 13.18 38.15 -26.67
N GLY A 56 12.14 38.64 -27.35
CA GLY A 56 12.23 39.26 -28.69
C GLY A 56 12.20 38.26 -29.84
N ASN A 57 11.93 36.97 -29.56
CA ASN A 57 11.85 35.96 -30.60
C ASN A 57 10.50 36.00 -31.33
N THR A 58 10.51 35.69 -32.63
CA THR A 58 9.30 35.56 -33.43
C THR A 58 8.64 34.19 -33.19
N LEU A 59 7.35 34.21 -32.86
CA LEU A 59 6.52 33.01 -32.77
C LEU A 59 6.21 32.51 -34.18
N ASN A 60 6.79 31.36 -34.53
CA ASN A 60 6.44 30.65 -35.75
C ASN A 60 5.68 29.37 -35.41
N SER A 61 4.70 29.00 -36.24
CA SER A 61 3.81 27.84 -36.00
C SER A 61 4.59 26.54 -35.80
N ASP A 62 5.65 26.35 -36.59
CA ASP A 62 6.51 25.15 -36.55
C ASP A 62 7.17 24.97 -35.18
N LYS A 63 7.64 26.07 -34.57
CA LYS A 63 8.29 26.04 -33.25
C LYS A 63 7.28 25.79 -32.14
N VAL A 64 6.13 26.45 -32.19
CA VAL A 64 5.08 26.32 -31.17
C VAL A 64 4.55 24.89 -31.12
N PHE A 65 4.33 24.27 -32.28
CA PHE A 65 3.85 22.90 -32.36
C PHE A 65 4.83 21.88 -31.77
N VAL A 66 6.13 22.03 -32.08
CA VAL A 66 7.19 21.17 -31.53
C VAL A 66 7.30 21.33 -30.02
N VAL A 67 7.35 22.58 -29.52
CA VAL A 67 7.40 22.86 -28.08
C VAL A 67 6.19 22.29 -27.36
N MET A 68 4.98 22.46 -27.91
CA MET A 68 3.76 21.90 -27.34
C MET A 68 3.85 20.38 -27.19
N SER A 69 4.35 19.67 -28.22
CA SER A 69 4.50 18.21 -28.20
C SER A 69 5.49 17.74 -27.13
N ILE A 70 6.66 18.39 -27.06
CA ILE A 70 7.72 18.06 -26.10
C ILE A 70 7.25 18.33 -24.67
N VAL A 71 6.71 19.51 -24.41
CA VAL A 71 6.22 19.92 -23.07
C VAL A 71 5.10 19.00 -22.61
N ASN A 72 4.19 18.60 -23.50
CA ASN A 72 3.12 17.67 -23.15
C ASN A 72 3.66 16.30 -22.72
N THR A 73 4.66 15.79 -23.44
CA THR A 73 5.32 14.50 -23.14
C THR A 73 6.07 14.55 -21.82
N ILE A 74 6.92 15.56 -21.63
CA ILE A 74 7.71 15.73 -20.39
C ILE A 74 6.80 15.95 -19.18
N ARG A 75 5.74 16.76 -19.33
CA ARG A 75 4.77 16.97 -18.24
C ARG A 75 4.10 15.66 -17.85
N HIS A 76 3.70 14.84 -18.82
CA HIS A 76 3.09 13.55 -18.50
C HIS A 76 4.06 12.64 -17.72
N THR A 77 5.33 12.56 -18.12
CA THR A 77 6.30 11.72 -17.41
C THR A 77 6.60 12.24 -16.00
N MET A 78 6.77 13.56 -15.84
CA MET A 78 7.08 14.18 -14.55
C MET A 78 5.91 14.25 -13.57
N THR A 79 4.68 14.48 -14.06
CA THR A 79 3.51 14.64 -13.18
C THR A 79 2.85 13.31 -12.84
N TRP A 80 2.82 12.35 -13.78
CA TRP A 80 2.10 11.08 -13.57
C TRP A 80 3.04 9.93 -13.25
N LEU A 81 4.04 9.68 -14.08
CA LEU A 81 4.87 8.49 -13.93
C LEU A 81 5.81 8.62 -12.73
N PHE A 82 6.51 9.75 -12.62
CA PHE A 82 7.53 9.91 -11.59
C PHE A 82 7.00 9.78 -10.15
N PRO A 83 5.92 10.50 -9.74
CA PRO A 83 5.42 10.38 -8.38
C PRO A 83 4.79 9.01 -8.11
N ASN A 84 4.16 8.41 -9.12
CA ASN A 84 3.56 7.09 -9.00
C ASN A 84 4.62 6.00 -8.81
N SER A 85 5.71 6.06 -9.58
CA SER A 85 6.85 5.15 -9.41
C SER A 85 7.47 5.27 -8.01
N ILE A 86 7.63 6.49 -7.49
CA ILE A 86 8.14 6.69 -6.13
C ILE A 86 7.20 6.09 -5.08
N ALA A 87 5.89 6.28 -5.23
CA ALA A 87 4.89 5.71 -4.33
C ALA A 87 4.95 4.18 -4.32
N ILE A 88 4.92 3.55 -5.50
CA ILE A 88 5.03 2.09 -5.63
C ILE A 88 6.36 1.59 -5.04
N PHE A 89 7.46 2.30 -5.29
CA PHE A 89 8.77 1.93 -4.75
C PHE A 89 8.79 1.96 -3.22
N SER A 90 8.15 2.96 -2.59
CA SER A 90 8.05 3.04 -1.14
C SER A 90 7.22 1.88 -0.54
N GLU A 91 6.12 1.50 -1.21
CA GLU A 91 5.31 0.35 -0.81
C GLU A 91 6.06 -0.98 -0.99
N LEU A 92 6.84 -1.09 -2.07
CA LEU A 92 7.69 -2.24 -2.33
C LEU A 92 8.75 -2.41 -1.24
N LEU A 93 9.42 -1.33 -0.84
CA LEU A 93 10.44 -1.37 0.21
C LEU A 93 9.87 -1.82 1.55
N VAL A 94 8.72 -1.29 1.96
CA VAL A 94 8.04 -1.71 3.19
C VAL A 94 7.61 -3.18 3.11
N SER A 95 7.11 -3.61 1.95
CA SER A 95 6.71 -5.01 1.72
C SER A 95 7.91 -5.96 1.80
N CYS A 96 9.03 -5.59 1.19
CA CYS A 96 10.28 -6.35 1.27
C CYS A 96 10.76 -6.48 2.71
N LYS A 97 10.74 -5.38 3.48
CA LYS A 97 11.13 -5.39 4.90
C LYS A 97 10.25 -6.32 5.74
N ARG A 98 8.93 -6.35 5.49
CA ARG A 98 8.01 -7.28 6.16
C ARG A 98 8.32 -8.74 5.85
N ILE A 99 8.60 -9.05 4.58
CA ILE A 99 8.99 -10.40 4.17
C ILE A 99 10.28 -10.81 4.85
N GLN A 100 11.27 -9.91 4.91
CA GLN A 100 12.52 -10.15 5.61
C GLN A 100 12.30 -10.41 7.11
N THR A 101 11.46 -9.62 7.79
CA THR A 101 11.12 -9.87 9.20
C THR A 101 10.48 -11.24 9.42
N TYR A 102 9.61 -11.67 8.50
CA TYR A 102 8.98 -12.99 8.58
C TYR A 102 9.98 -14.14 8.36
N LEU A 103 10.89 -14.00 7.38
CA LEU A 103 11.92 -14.99 7.09
C LEU A 103 12.97 -15.13 8.21
N LEU A 104 13.13 -14.09 9.04
CA LEU A 104 14.06 -14.08 10.17
C LEU A 104 13.38 -14.44 11.50
N LEU A 105 12.13 -14.91 11.46
CA LEU A 105 11.44 -15.35 12.67
C LEU A 105 12.10 -16.64 13.20
N ASP A 106 12.19 -16.77 14.52
CA ASP A 106 12.73 -17.97 15.15
C ASP A 106 11.99 -19.22 14.64
N GLU A 107 12.74 -20.18 14.12
CA GLU A 107 12.20 -21.48 13.75
C GLU A 107 11.87 -22.28 15.01
N ILE A 108 10.81 -23.08 14.93
CA ILE A 108 10.49 -24.06 15.97
C ILE A 108 11.43 -25.24 15.74
N GLU A 109 12.30 -25.51 16.71
CA GLU A 109 13.23 -26.63 16.64
C GLU A 109 12.44 -27.94 16.64
N HIS A 110 12.27 -28.53 15.45
CA HIS A 110 11.77 -29.89 15.34
C HIS A 110 12.88 -30.81 15.82
N GLN A 111 12.81 -31.24 17.08
CA GLN A 111 13.49 -32.46 17.48
C GLN A 111 13.01 -33.54 16.52
N THR A 112 13.90 -34.00 15.64
CA THR A 112 13.64 -35.14 14.78
C THR A 112 13.38 -36.32 15.71
N LEU A 113 12.12 -36.58 16.01
CA LEU A 113 11.73 -37.90 16.49
C LEU A 113 12.22 -38.83 15.38
N ILE A 114 13.27 -39.59 15.66
CA ILE A 114 13.75 -40.63 14.76
C ILE A 114 12.58 -41.60 14.65
N TYR A 115 11.74 -41.41 13.62
CA TYR A 115 10.66 -42.33 13.33
C TYR A 115 11.33 -43.60 12.80
N ARG A 116 11.69 -44.47 13.75
CA ARG A 116 12.35 -45.75 13.49
C ARG A 116 11.33 -46.65 12.79
N ARG A 117 11.23 -46.48 11.47
CA ARG A 117 10.31 -47.22 10.58
C ARG A 117 10.52 -48.74 10.65
N ASP A 118 11.69 -49.18 11.12
CA ASP A 118 12.12 -50.58 11.07
C ASP A 118 11.79 -51.43 12.31
N ARG A 119 11.03 -50.89 13.28
CA ARG A 119 10.46 -51.72 14.35
C ARG A 119 8.96 -51.54 14.39
N LYS A 120 8.23 -52.51 13.83
CA LYS A 120 6.87 -52.81 14.28
C LYS A 120 7.03 -53.37 15.71
N PRO A 121 6.68 -52.65 16.79
CA PRO A 121 6.70 -53.27 18.10
C PRO A 121 5.62 -54.36 18.08
N ALA A 122 5.98 -55.56 18.54
CA ALA A 122 4.97 -56.57 18.82
C ALA A 122 4.05 -55.98 19.89
N MET A 123 2.84 -55.60 19.49
CA MET A 123 1.91 -54.89 20.37
C MET A 123 1.35 -55.89 21.38
N ASN A 124 1.91 -55.88 22.59
CA ASN A 124 1.25 -56.48 23.75
C ASN A 124 0.11 -55.52 24.14
N GLU A 125 -1.11 -56.03 24.35
CA GLU A 125 -2.32 -55.24 24.65
C GLU A 125 -2.19 -54.33 25.89
N ASN A 126 -1.14 -54.50 26.69
CA ASN A 126 -0.92 -53.80 27.96
C ASN A 126 0.25 -52.79 27.94
N GLU A 127 0.92 -52.55 26.81
CA GLU A 127 2.04 -51.62 26.73
C GLU A 127 1.58 -50.26 26.18
N LEU A 128 1.61 -49.23 27.03
CA LEU A 128 1.23 -47.86 26.66
C LEU A 128 2.14 -47.35 25.53
N ALA A 129 1.56 -47.11 24.35
CA ALA A 129 2.32 -46.75 23.15
C ALA A 129 3.00 -45.37 23.24
N ILE A 130 2.48 -44.44 24.06
CA ILE A 130 3.08 -43.12 24.31
C ILE A 130 2.77 -42.75 25.76
N LEU A 131 3.82 -42.56 26.57
CA LEU A 131 3.71 -42.12 27.96
C LEU A 131 4.37 -40.74 28.06
N ILE A 132 3.60 -39.76 28.51
CA ILE A 132 4.04 -38.38 28.70
C ILE A 132 3.94 -38.11 30.19
N ASP A 133 5.08 -37.93 30.87
CA ASP A 133 5.13 -37.64 32.30
C ASP A 133 5.87 -36.32 32.54
N GLN A 134 5.32 -35.49 33.44
CA GLN A 134 5.79 -34.16 33.83
C GLN A 134 6.20 -33.23 32.67
N VAL A 135 5.23 -32.77 31.88
CA VAL A 135 5.45 -31.78 30.81
C VAL A 135 4.86 -30.44 31.18
N ASP A 136 5.68 -29.39 31.12
CA ASP A 136 5.27 -27.99 31.19
C ASP A 136 5.31 -27.35 29.80
N ALA A 137 4.30 -26.54 29.48
CA ALA A 137 4.20 -25.81 28.22
C ALA A 137 3.87 -24.34 28.46
N VAL A 138 4.59 -23.45 27.78
CA VAL A 138 4.43 -22.00 27.90
C VAL A 138 4.23 -21.41 26.51
N TRP A 139 3.15 -20.63 26.35
CA TRP A 139 2.76 -20.03 25.06
C TRP A 139 3.56 -18.78 24.68
N THR A 140 4.37 -18.26 25.60
CA THR A 140 5.14 -17.02 25.46
C THR A 140 6.61 -17.30 25.74
N LYS A 141 7.49 -16.98 24.79
CA LYS A 141 8.94 -16.85 25.05
C LYS A 141 9.12 -15.64 25.98
N ASN A 142 9.65 -15.87 27.18
CA ASN A 142 9.88 -14.85 28.20
C ASN A 142 11.06 -13.95 27.83
#